data_AF-A0A9N8EPJ2-F1
#
_entry.id   AF-A0A9N8EPJ2-F1
#
_cell.length_a   1.000
_cell.length_b   1.000
_cell.length_c   1.000
_cell.angle_alpha   90.00
_cell.angle_beta   90.00
_cell.angle_gamma   90.00
#
_symmetry.space_group_name_H-M   'P 1'
#
loop_
_entity.id
_entity.type
_entity.pdbx_description
1 polymer ?
#
loop_
_entity_poly.entity_id
_entity_poly.type
_entity_poly.pdbx_seq_one_letter_code
_entity_poly.pdbx_strand_id
1 'polypeptide(L)'
;MDTLNSDLVLHIAQYLSVLDAASWMQTSKRYYYLIHHLRRVLGPEMVAGASATPVLTALYGLRQSPTLALCYNTERSTIGEEVAPQLPSSTVILGAVSQSIQTCLDGKVESTSRANVLLGNLGTDATIQPFVWQAQGRHGIEWEGAVENQVREAFDASTNSYQVFMVYGCGDGCGILEEFVQCVQALHPQAAIVGGICASGYVSKAVNLQEMDRGMLSSKRVAVLKQMYVNLGGNKSVLTTVTEKQTLVDYVYELLQSRPYVLEPHLEDAVFGVALGGNVPIQSVVSRGVRRLTPPDTVLQIQESRLLGPAVTHNWEHRQMRTVAPGFHVVDTVVDKQDDKKPWDVMSFLAAAQQRGDSPDFCGVRRRKLVSQEGSTQAYVYEDVYELYALDLHGDKLKIPVNNSDMFTQRTGLSMSHGMAQVLTTATADPQPHNNGDDLNQAQVDFFALDGDACAEHVETTMRQLQAQVVQNDKENVLAAIMVSCAGRGPDAGWLLRREMADANAFSSAFGAKVPCVGFYAGGEIGPLATAPAPDADPSRNLFQRGKAALQGFTAVFALFIAPKVDLRHVDIDDSPEHVSEFFNKMMGRQTSGAWSALGDAPCLN
;
A
#
# COMPACT_ATOMS: atom_id res chain seq x y z
N MET A 1 8.70 -41.30 21.33
CA MET A 1 7.85 -40.09 21.14
C MET A 1 6.81 -40.28 20.04
N ASP A 2 6.89 -41.31 19.19
CA ASP A 2 5.89 -41.59 18.15
C ASP A 2 4.53 -42.09 18.65
N THR A 3 4.35 -42.24 19.97
CA THR A 3 3.11 -42.74 20.58
C THR A 3 2.08 -41.65 20.89
N LEU A 4 2.44 -40.37 20.77
CA LEU A 4 1.49 -39.29 21.00
C LEU A 4 0.45 -39.26 19.88
N ASN A 5 -0.82 -39.08 20.24
CA ASN A 5 -1.90 -38.90 19.27
C ASN A 5 -1.69 -37.58 18.49
N SER A 6 -2.02 -37.59 17.21
CA SER A 6 -1.78 -36.50 16.25
C SER A 6 -2.52 -35.22 16.63
N ASP A 7 -3.75 -35.34 17.15
CA ASP A 7 -4.55 -34.20 17.62
C ASP A 7 -3.86 -33.49 18.79
N LEU A 8 -3.28 -34.24 19.72
CA LEU A 8 -2.54 -33.67 20.85
C LEU A 8 -1.28 -32.94 20.36
N VAL A 9 -0.55 -33.52 19.39
CA VAL A 9 0.64 -32.89 18.81
C VAL A 9 0.27 -31.59 18.09
N LEU A 10 -0.79 -31.60 17.28
CA LEU A 10 -1.30 -30.41 16.59
C LEU A 10 -1.80 -29.35 17.57
N HIS A 11 -2.47 -29.78 18.65
CA HIS A 11 -2.93 -28.90 19.72
C HIS A 11 -1.77 -28.24 20.48
N ILE A 12 -0.61 -28.89 20.60
CA ILE A 12 0.60 -28.26 21.14
C ILE A 12 1.24 -27.34 20.09
N ALA A 13 1.36 -27.82 18.85
CA ALA A 13 2.02 -27.11 17.75
C ALA A 13 1.42 -25.73 17.46
N GLN A 14 0.10 -25.58 17.59
CA GLN A 14 -0.57 -24.30 17.35
C GLN A 14 -0.19 -23.18 18.34
N TYR A 15 0.46 -23.51 19.46
CA TYR A 15 0.93 -22.54 20.46
C TYR A 15 2.43 -22.28 20.36
N LEU A 16 3.15 -22.98 19.49
CA LEU A 16 4.58 -22.78 19.32
C LEU A 16 4.84 -21.60 18.40
N SER A 17 5.83 -20.79 18.77
CA SER A 17 6.40 -19.80 17.85
C SER A 17 7.04 -20.48 16.65
N VAL A 18 7.31 -19.73 15.59
CA VAL A 18 7.98 -20.23 14.38
C VAL A 18 9.36 -20.79 14.73
N LEU A 19 10.02 -20.20 15.73
CA LEU A 19 11.32 -20.59 16.23
C LEU A 19 11.25 -21.91 17.00
N ASP A 20 10.33 -22.01 17.97
CA ASP A 20 10.15 -23.24 18.76
C ASP A 20 9.67 -24.40 17.89
N ALA A 21 8.76 -24.13 16.96
CA ALA A 21 8.30 -25.10 15.98
C ALA A 21 9.45 -25.57 15.08
N ALA A 22 10.35 -24.68 14.65
CA ALA A 22 11.52 -25.08 13.86
C ALA A 22 12.43 -26.03 14.65
N SER A 23 12.74 -25.73 15.92
CA SER A 23 13.50 -26.64 16.79
C SER A 23 12.77 -27.97 16.98
N TRP A 24 11.44 -27.96 17.11
CA TRP A 24 10.67 -29.20 17.28
C TRP A 24 10.65 -30.07 16.01
N MET A 25 10.52 -29.46 14.83
CA MET A 25 10.57 -30.13 13.53
C MET A 25 11.87 -30.91 13.30
N GLN A 26 12.98 -30.47 13.90
CA GLN A 26 14.29 -31.15 13.80
C GLN A 26 14.33 -32.48 14.57
N THR A 27 13.42 -32.70 15.52
CA THR A 27 13.47 -33.87 16.40
C THR A 27 12.80 -35.13 15.82
N SER A 28 11.88 -34.99 14.85
CA SER A 28 11.19 -36.11 14.22
C SER A 28 10.60 -35.76 12.85
N LYS A 29 10.68 -36.69 11.88
CA LYS A 29 10.01 -36.59 10.59
C LYS A 29 8.49 -36.41 10.74
N ARG A 30 7.89 -37.10 11.71
CA ARG A 30 6.45 -36.99 11.99
C ARG A 30 6.06 -35.58 12.42
N TYR A 31 6.86 -34.95 13.30
CA TYR A 31 6.61 -33.56 13.72
C TYR A 31 6.84 -32.56 12.60
N TYR A 32 7.87 -32.76 11.79
CA TYR A 32 8.06 -31.99 10.56
C TYR A 32 6.81 -32.04 9.66
N TYR A 33 6.29 -33.24 9.41
CA TYR A 33 5.10 -33.46 8.60
C TYR A 33 3.87 -32.76 9.19
N LEU A 34 3.56 -33.01 10.48
CA LEU A 34 2.40 -32.44 11.16
C LEU A 34 2.44 -30.90 11.21
N ILE A 35 3.58 -30.31 11.56
CA ILE A 35 3.73 -28.84 11.63
C ILE A 35 3.62 -28.23 10.25
N HIS A 36 4.20 -28.87 9.22
CA HIS A 36 4.08 -28.41 7.85
C HIS A 36 2.62 -28.45 7.37
N HIS A 37 1.88 -29.53 7.67
CA HIS A 37 0.45 -29.62 7.35
C HIS A 37 -0.38 -28.59 8.13
N LEU A 38 -0.14 -28.44 9.42
CA LEU A 38 -0.79 -27.42 10.25
C LEU A 38 -0.59 -26.03 9.65
N ARG A 39 0.64 -25.65 9.29
CA ARG A 39 0.95 -24.35 8.69
C ARG A 39 0.25 -24.09 7.36
N ARG A 40 -0.05 -25.13 6.56
CA ARG A 40 -0.83 -24.97 5.32
C ARG A 40 -2.31 -24.71 5.58
N VAL A 41 -2.81 -25.17 6.72
CA VAL A 41 -4.21 -24.99 7.11
C VAL A 41 -4.39 -23.71 7.91
N LEU A 42 -3.39 -23.33 8.71
CA LEU A 42 -3.29 -22.00 9.30
C LEU A 42 -3.29 -21.00 8.13
N GLY A 43 -4.35 -20.20 8.03
CA GLY A 43 -4.47 -19.15 7.02
C GLY A 43 -3.41 -18.06 7.23
N PRO A 44 -3.56 -16.92 6.53
CA PRO A 44 -2.65 -15.79 6.70
C PRO A 44 -2.52 -15.35 8.17
N GLU A 45 -1.34 -14.90 8.54
CA GLU A 45 -1.01 -14.45 9.89
C GLU A 45 -0.10 -13.24 9.83
N MET A 46 -0.33 -12.27 10.72
CA MET A 46 0.46 -11.05 10.84
C MET A 46 0.81 -10.80 12.30
N VAL A 47 2.07 -10.47 12.58
CA VAL A 47 2.57 -10.17 13.92
C VAL A 47 3.52 -9.00 13.84
N ALA A 48 3.35 -8.04 14.73
CA ALA A 48 4.23 -6.88 14.81
C ALA A 48 5.18 -6.97 16.01
N GLY A 49 6.31 -6.30 15.87
CA GLY A 49 7.29 -6.11 16.91
C GLY A 49 7.79 -4.67 16.88
N ALA A 50 7.94 -4.08 18.07
CA ALA A 50 8.62 -2.81 18.29
C ALA A 50 9.77 -3.02 19.27
N SER A 51 10.43 -1.94 19.69
CA SER A 51 11.58 -1.92 20.62
C SER A 51 12.96 -2.17 20.00
N ALA A 52 13.95 -2.53 20.84
CA ALA A 52 15.35 -2.72 20.44
C ALA A 52 15.58 -3.95 19.56
N THR A 53 14.74 -4.99 19.70
CA THR A 53 14.81 -6.24 18.92
C THR A 53 13.46 -6.55 18.27
N PRO A 54 12.99 -5.70 17.34
CA PRO A 54 11.62 -5.78 16.83
C PRO A 54 11.38 -7.06 16.03
N VAL A 55 12.38 -7.51 15.24
CA VAL A 55 12.29 -8.73 14.41
C VAL A 55 12.15 -9.98 15.26
N LEU A 56 13.03 -10.16 16.26
CA LEU A 56 12.97 -11.30 17.16
C LEU A 56 11.64 -11.36 17.93
N THR A 57 11.17 -10.21 18.42
CA THR A 57 9.87 -10.09 19.11
C THR A 57 8.73 -10.56 18.21
N ALA A 58 8.70 -10.11 16.95
CA ALA A 58 7.68 -10.50 15.99
C ALA A 58 7.77 -11.99 15.62
N LEU A 59 8.98 -12.54 15.47
CA LEU A 59 9.18 -13.97 15.19
C LEU A 59 8.64 -14.85 16.33
N TYR A 60 8.78 -14.46 17.60
CA TYR A 60 8.22 -15.21 18.71
C TYR A 60 6.68 -15.24 18.73
N GLY A 61 6.02 -14.23 18.14
CA GLY A 61 4.56 -14.23 18.04
C GLY A 61 4.03 -14.96 16.80
N LEU A 62 4.86 -15.18 15.77
CA LEU A 62 4.46 -15.79 14.51
C LEU A 62 4.52 -17.32 14.61
N ARG A 63 3.56 -18.04 14.03
CA ARG A 63 3.56 -19.53 14.01
C ARG A 63 4.08 -20.10 12.69
N GLN A 64 4.01 -19.29 11.64
CA GLN A 64 4.47 -19.63 10.29
C GLN A 64 5.77 -18.91 9.93
N SER A 65 6.48 -19.41 8.93
CA SER A 65 7.63 -18.69 8.37
C SER A 65 7.14 -17.43 7.65
N PRO A 66 7.67 -16.23 7.92
CA PRO A 66 7.21 -15.02 7.25
C PRO A 66 7.53 -15.06 5.75
N THR A 67 6.59 -14.59 4.93
CA THR A 67 6.77 -14.37 3.48
C THR A 67 6.89 -12.88 3.16
N LEU A 68 6.38 -12.01 4.03
CA LEU A 68 6.45 -10.56 3.95
C LEU A 68 6.97 -9.97 5.26
N ALA A 69 7.84 -8.97 5.16
CA ALA A 69 8.27 -8.14 6.27
C ALA A 69 8.13 -6.66 5.90
N LEU A 70 7.30 -5.94 6.64
CA LEU A 70 7.11 -4.50 6.50
C LEU A 70 7.82 -3.80 7.65
N CYS A 71 8.80 -2.96 7.32
CA CYS A 71 9.65 -2.31 8.30
C CYS A 71 9.44 -0.80 8.24
N TYR A 72 9.21 -0.17 9.38
CA TYR A 72 9.17 1.29 9.46
C TYR A 72 10.18 1.75 10.49
N ASN A 73 11.05 2.65 10.10
CA ASN A 73 12.09 3.12 10.99
C ASN A 73 12.45 4.59 10.81
N THR A 74 13.09 5.13 11.83
CA THR A 74 13.75 6.42 11.75
C THR A 74 15.15 6.26 11.18
N GLU A 75 15.75 7.35 10.71
CA GLU A 75 17.14 7.39 10.24
C GLU A 75 18.16 6.95 11.31
N ARG A 76 17.75 6.94 12.58
CA ARG A 76 18.58 6.52 13.72
C ARG A 76 18.59 5.01 13.96
N SER A 77 17.81 4.25 13.21
CA SER A 77 17.74 2.80 13.33
C SER A 77 18.64 2.09 12.32
N THR A 78 19.22 0.98 12.76
CA THR A 78 20.01 0.06 11.94
C THR A 78 19.18 -1.09 11.37
N ILE A 79 17.85 -1.10 11.57
CA ILE A 79 17.00 -2.24 11.18
C ILE A 79 17.10 -2.57 9.69
N GLY A 80 17.31 -1.58 8.80
CA GLY A 80 17.48 -1.83 7.38
C GLY A 80 18.69 -2.71 7.04
N GLU A 81 19.72 -2.73 7.89
CA GLU A 81 20.88 -3.62 7.73
C GLU A 81 20.72 -4.93 8.48
N GLU A 82 19.98 -4.92 9.58
CA GLU A 82 19.86 -6.04 10.53
C GLU A 82 18.71 -6.99 10.22
N VAL A 83 17.69 -6.55 9.46
CA VAL A 83 16.47 -7.33 9.24
C VAL A 83 16.68 -8.54 8.33
N ALA A 84 17.41 -8.37 7.22
CA ALA A 84 17.58 -9.44 6.23
C ALA A 84 18.31 -10.68 6.78
N PRO A 85 19.37 -10.56 7.61
CA PRO A 85 20.01 -11.72 8.24
C PRO A 85 19.13 -12.48 9.24
N GLN A 86 18.10 -11.83 9.80
CA GLN A 86 17.21 -12.42 10.81
C GLN A 86 15.99 -13.13 10.23
N LEU A 87 15.76 -13.00 8.92
CA LEU A 87 14.59 -13.55 8.24
C LEU A 87 14.97 -14.65 7.25
N PRO A 88 14.04 -15.57 6.95
CA PRO A 88 14.19 -16.51 5.84
C PRO A 88 14.53 -15.79 4.54
N SER A 89 15.37 -16.40 3.71
CA SER A 89 15.76 -15.81 2.40
C SER A 89 14.60 -15.64 1.43
N SER A 90 13.50 -16.36 1.64
CA SER A 90 12.25 -16.26 0.88
C SER A 90 11.35 -15.09 1.32
N THR A 91 11.67 -14.40 2.41
CA THR A 91 10.87 -13.27 2.89
C THR A 91 11.16 -12.02 2.05
N VAL A 92 10.11 -11.46 1.45
CA VAL A 92 10.19 -10.14 0.81
C VAL A 92 10.16 -9.07 1.90
N ILE A 93 11.15 -8.18 1.88
CA ILE A 93 11.30 -7.11 2.86
C ILE A 93 10.98 -5.81 2.14
N LEU A 94 10.13 -4.98 2.75
CA LEU A 94 9.85 -3.63 2.31
C LEU A 94 9.98 -2.69 3.50
N GLY A 95 10.84 -1.68 3.37
CA GLY A 95 11.19 -0.76 4.43
C GLY A 95 10.99 0.70 4.03
N ALA A 96 10.33 1.47 4.88
CA ALA A 96 10.21 2.92 4.74
C ALA A 96 10.87 3.63 5.92
N VAL A 97 11.71 4.62 5.61
CA VAL A 97 12.38 5.46 6.59
C VAL A 97 11.66 6.80 6.66
N SER A 98 11.21 7.19 7.85
CA SER A 98 10.55 8.48 8.09
C SER A 98 11.11 9.15 9.34
N GLN A 99 10.95 10.47 9.44
CA GLN A 99 11.28 11.22 10.64
C GLN A 99 10.49 10.74 11.86
N SER A 100 9.24 10.32 11.63
CA SER A 100 8.32 9.89 12.67
C SER A 100 7.61 8.62 12.23
N ILE A 101 7.76 7.57 13.04
CA ILE A 101 7.02 6.31 12.88
C ILE A 101 5.95 6.22 13.96
N GLN A 102 5.04 5.28 13.80
CA GLN A 102 3.99 5.03 14.78
C GLN A 102 3.79 3.53 14.97
N THR A 103 3.43 3.17 16.18
CA THR A 103 3.14 1.79 16.54
C THR A 103 1.97 1.75 17.53
N CYS A 104 1.02 0.87 17.27
CA CYS A 104 -0.04 0.46 18.18
C CYS A 104 0.13 -1.03 18.46
N LEU A 105 0.68 -1.38 19.61
CA LEU A 105 0.87 -2.76 20.08
C LEU A 105 0.35 -2.92 21.49
N ASP A 106 -0.36 -4.02 21.74
CA ASP A 106 -0.97 -4.31 23.05
C ASP A 106 -1.84 -3.16 23.58
N GLY A 107 -2.46 -2.41 22.65
CA GLY A 107 -3.34 -1.27 22.94
C GLY A 107 -2.60 0.00 23.32
N LYS A 108 -1.27 -0.01 23.24
CA LYS A 108 -0.41 1.15 23.49
C LYS A 108 0.02 1.77 22.17
N VAL A 109 -0.24 3.06 22.05
CA VAL A 109 0.18 3.88 20.91
C VAL A 109 1.47 4.61 21.27
N GLU A 110 2.49 4.51 20.42
CA GLU A 110 3.78 5.18 20.60
C GLU A 110 4.36 5.67 19.27
N SER A 111 5.06 6.80 19.32
CA SER A 111 5.83 7.38 18.21
C SER A 111 7.34 7.45 18.49
N THR A 112 7.77 7.12 19.70
CA THR A 112 9.16 7.23 20.15
C THR A 112 10.02 6.04 19.74
N SER A 113 9.41 4.98 19.22
CA SER A 113 10.11 3.82 18.71
C SER A 113 11.01 4.21 17.54
N ARG A 114 12.22 3.65 17.48
CA ARG A 114 13.15 3.91 16.37
C ARG A 114 12.88 3.01 15.17
N ALA A 115 12.31 1.85 15.42
CA ALA A 115 11.89 0.90 14.42
C ALA A 115 10.71 0.07 14.92
N ASN A 116 9.86 -0.31 13.98
CA ASN A 116 8.88 -1.36 14.14
C ASN A 116 8.91 -2.26 12.91
N VAL A 117 8.44 -3.47 13.07
CA VAL A 117 8.31 -4.45 12.01
C VAL A 117 6.95 -5.10 12.10
N LEU A 118 6.36 -5.41 10.95
CA LEU A 118 5.19 -6.24 10.81
C LEU A 118 5.58 -7.42 9.92
N LEU A 119 5.69 -8.59 10.53
CA LEU A 119 5.99 -9.85 9.85
C LEU A 119 4.68 -10.55 9.50
N GLY A 120 4.61 -11.06 8.29
CA GLY A 120 3.43 -11.71 7.76
C GLY A 120 3.73 -12.99 7.00
N ASN A 121 2.91 -14.01 7.19
CA ASN A 121 2.75 -15.10 6.22
C ASN A 121 1.42 -14.88 5.50
N LEU A 122 1.46 -14.67 4.19
CA LEU A 122 0.26 -14.39 3.38
C LEU A 122 -0.40 -15.66 2.80
N GLY A 123 0.07 -16.85 3.17
CA GLY A 123 -0.36 -18.13 2.61
C GLY A 123 0.40 -18.51 1.33
N THR A 124 0.16 -19.73 0.85
CA THR A 124 0.84 -20.28 -0.34
C THR A 124 0.34 -19.71 -1.66
N ASP A 125 -0.84 -19.10 -1.65
CA ASP A 125 -1.51 -18.63 -2.86
C ASP A 125 -1.28 -17.12 -3.10
N ALA A 126 -0.50 -16.48 -2.22
CA ALA A 126 -0.11 -15.08 -2.36
C ALA A 126 1.18 -14.97 -3.18
N THR A 127 1.15 -14.16 -4.22
CA THR A 127 2.34 -13.76 -4.99
C THR A 127 2.81 -12.41 -4.47
N ILE A 128 4.10 -12.28 -4.17
CA ILE A 128 4.72 -11.03 -3.72
C ILE A 128 5.82 -10.65 -4.71
N GLN A 129 5.59 -9.59 -5.47
CA GLN A 129 6.57 -9.05 -6.41
C GLN A 129 7.09 -7.70 -5.90
N PRO A 130 8.32 -7.64 -5.37
CA PRO A 130 8.95 -6.37 -5.04
C PRO A 130 9.39 -5.62 -6.29
N PHE A 131 9.49 -4.29 -6.18
CA PHE A 131 9.87 -3.43 -7.28
C PHE A 131 10.61 -2.16 -6.84
N VAL A 132 11.42 -1.61 -7.74
CA VAL A 132 12.13 -0.32 -7.58
C VAL A 132 12.29 0.36 -8.93
N TRP A 133 11.95 1.64 -8.97
CA TRP A 133 12.18 2.57 -10.08
C TRP A 133 13.01 3.74 -9.59
N GLN A 134 14.24 3.85 -10.08
CA GLN A 134 15.13 4.97 -9.76
C GLN A 134 14.91 6.11 -10.74
N ALA A 135 14.83 7.35 -10.24
CA ALA A 135 14.64 8.55 -11.07
C ALA A 135 15.92 9.00 -11.82
N GLN A 136 17.02 8.24 -11.74
CA GLN A 136 18.34 8.73 -12.14
C GLN A 136 18.46 9.08 -13.64
N GLY A 137 18.80 10.35 -13.89
CA GLY A 137 19.46 10.79 -15.13
C GLY A 137 18.56 11.08 -16.33
N ARG A 138 17.23 11.12 -16.16
CA ARG A 138 16.30 11.41 -17.25
C ARG A 138 15.31 12.51 -16.86
N HIS A 139 15.71 13.76 -17.06
CA HIS A 139 14.78 14.88 -17.02
C HIS A 139 14.18 15.07 -18.42
N GLY A 140 12.84 14.95 -18.57
CA GLY A 140 12.14 15.33 -19.80
C GLY A 140 10.98 14.42 -20.23
N ILE A 141 10.37 14.77 -21.37
CA ILE A 141 9.16 14.14 -21.97
C ILE A 141 9.34 12.65 -22.31
N GLU A 142 10.56 12.17 -22.45
CA GLU A 142 10.84 10.73 -22.71
C GLU A 142 10.50 9.83 -21.51
N TRP A 143 10.20 10.41 -20.34
CA TRP A 143 9.90 9.66 -19.13
C TRP A 143 8.51 9.01 -19.13
N GLU A 144 7.48 9.71 -19.61
CA GLU A 144 6.08 9.25 -19.48
C GLU A 144 5.84 7.90 -20.17
N GLY A 145 6.31 7.77 -21.41
CA GLY A 145 6.23 6.50 -22.14
C GLY A 145 7.15 5.41 -21.57
N ALA A 146 8.21 5.77 -20.85
CA ALA A 146 9.13 4.81 -20.27
C ALA A 146 8.55 4.16 -19.01
N VAL A 147 7.91 4.95 -18.13
CA VAL A 147 7.25 4.43 -16.92
C VAL A 147 6.11 3.49 -17.32
N GLU A 148 5.23 3.90 -18.21
CA GLU A 148 4.09 3.07 -18.64
C GLU A 148 4.57 1.71 -19.18
N ASN A 149 5.57 1.70 -20.07
CA ASN A 149 6.11 0.46 -20.63
C ASN A 149 6.75 -0.42 -19.55
N GLN A 150 7.53 0.17 -18.63
CA GLN A 150 8.16 -0.59 -17.55
C GLN A 150 7.14 -1.13 -16.54
N VAL A 151 6.11 -0.36 -16.20
CA VAL A 151 5.01 -0.79 -15.33
C VAL A 151 4.22 -1.91 -16.01
N ARG A 152 3.94 -1.78 -17.31
CA ARG A 152 3.26 -2.83 -18.10
C ARG A 152 4.09 -4.10 -18.20
N GLU A 153 5.40 -3.98 -18.41
CA GLU A 153 6.32 -5.13 -18.44
C GLU A 153 6.42 -5.79 -17.06
N ALA A 154 6.54 -5.00 -15.99
CA ALA A 154 6.68 -5.50 -14.64
C ALA A 154 5.40 -6.12 -14.09
N PHE A 155 4.23 -5.58 -14.44
CA PHE A 155 2.93 -5.95 -13.87
C PHE A 155 1.92 -6.35 -14.93
N ASP A 156 2.36 -7.03 -15.98
CA ASP A 156 1.45 -7.53 -17.02
C ASP A 156 0.35 -8.39 -16.39
N ALA A 157 -0.89 -7.91 -16.50
CA ALA A 157 -2.08 -8.55 -15.95
C ALA A 157 -2.34 -9.93 -16.53
N SER A 158 -1.74 -10.26 -17.68
CA SER A 158 -1.82 -11.60 -18.28
C SER A 158 -1.14 -12.67 -17.43
N THR A 159 -0.12 -12.29 -16.66
CA THR A 159 0.71 -13.21 -15.87
C THR A 159 0.25 -13.33 -14.43
N ASN A 160 -0.15 -12.21 -13.81
CA ASN A 160 -0.57 -12.16 -12.43
C ASN A 160 -1.68 -11.12 -12.24
N SER A 161 -2.73 -11.48 -11.52
CA SER A 161 -3.76 -10.54 -11.08
C SER A 161 -3.33 -9.88 -9.77
N TYR A 162 -2.60 -8.77 -9.87
CA TYR A 162 -2.23 -7.96 -8.72
C TYR A 162 -3.45 -7.24 -8.18
N GLN A 163 -3.71 -7.42 -6.88
CA GLN A 163 -4.86 -6.85 -6.19
C GLN A 163 -4.46 -5.71 -5.26
N VAL A 164 -3.19 -5.64 -4.88
CA VAL A 164 -2.69 -4.67 -3.91
C VAL A 164 -1.32 -4.18 -4.34
N PHE A 165 -1.09 -2.87 -4.24
CA PHE A 165 0.22 -2.26 -4.40
C PHE A 165 0.53 -1.43 -3.15
N MET A 166 1.63 -1.75 -2.49
CA MET A 166 2.20 -0.87 -1.46
C MET A 166 3.31 -0.06 -2.11
N VAL A 167 3.14 1.25 -2.23
CA VAL A 167 3.99 2.13 -3.03
C VAL A 167 4.54 3.26 -2.17
N TYR A 168 5.86 3.42 -2.17
CA TYR A 168 6.55 4.51 -1.49
C TYR A 168 7.37 5.32 -2.50
N GLY A 169 7.42 6.63 -2.27
CA GLY A 169 8.30 7.55 -2.97
C GLY A 169 9.30 8.20 -2.03
N CYS A 170 10.52 8.42 -2.50
CA CYS A 170 11.56 9.22 -1.81
C CYS A 170 12.36 10.05 -2.83
N GLY A 171 12.92 11.18 -2.37
CA GLY A 171 13.74 12.10 -3.16
C GLY A 171 13.12 12.46 -4.51
N ASP A 172 13.91 12.39 -5.57
CA ASP A 172 13.46 12.67 -6.95
C ASP A 172 12.36 11.70 -7.43
N GLY A 173 12.26 10.51 -6.82
CA GLY A 173 11.18 9.56 -7.08
C GLY A 173 9.79 10.10 -6.73
N CYS A 174 9.69 11.08 -5.83
CA CYS A 174 8.42 11.74 -5.53
C CYS A 174 7.83 12.45 -6.76
N GLY A 175 8.68 12.95 -7.68
CA GLY A 175 8.24 13.69 -8.86
C GLY A 175 7.49 12.85 -9.89
N ILE A 176 7.67 11.53 -9.86
CA ILE A 176 7.11 10.56 -10.82
C ILE A 176 6.08 9.62 -10.17
N LEU A 177 5.86 9.79 -8.86
CA LEU A 177 5.06 8.88 -8.05
C LEU A 177 3.59 8.83 -8.49
N GLU A 178 3.03 10.00 -8.80
CA GLU A 178 1.64 10.11 -9.27
C GLU A 178 1.45 9.41 -10.62
N GLU A 179 2.36 9.63 -11.56
CA GLU A 179 2.36 9.00 -12.89
C GLU A 179 2.47 7.46 -12.77
N PHE A 180 3.32 6.99 -11.86
CA PHE A 180 3.41 5.57 -11.54
C PHE A 180 2.07 5.02 -11.03
N VAL A 181 1.43 5.69 -10.06
CA VAL A 181 0.12 5.29 -9.53
C VAL A 181 -0.95 5.28 -10.64
N GLN A 182 -0.95 6.26 -11.53
CA GLN A 182 -1.83 6.29 -12.70
C GLN A 182 -1.63 5.08 -13.61
N CYS A 183 -0.38 4.76 -13.97
CA CYS A 183 -0.04 3.62 -14.81
C CYS A 183 -0.51 2.30 -14.18
N VAL A 184 -0.24 2.11 -12.88
CA VAL A 184 -0.69 0.92 -12.15
C VAL A 184 -2.21 0.82 -12.13
N GLN A 185 -2.93 1.92 -11.91
CA GLN A 185 -4.40 1.92 -11.92
C GLN A 185 -5.00 1.64 -13.29
N ALA A 186 -4.39 2.15 -14.36
CA ALA A 186 -4.83 1.86 -15.71
C ALA A 186 -4.73 0.35 -16.02
N LEU A 187 -3.68 -0.31 -15.52
CA LEU A 187 -3.48 -1.75 -15.68
C LEU A 187 -4.32 -2.59 -14.69
N HIS A 188 -4.47 -2.10 -13.46
CA HIS A 188 -5.11 -2.80 -12.34
C HIS A 188 -6.18 -1.91 -11.67
N PRO A 189 -7.31 -1.61 -12.36
CA PRO A 189 -8.28 -0.59 -11.92
C PRO A 189 -9.00 -0.92 -10.61
N GLN A 190 -8.98 -2.20 -10.20
CA GLN A 190 -9.59 -2.67 -8.96
C GLN A 190 -8.56 -2.92 -7.84
N ALA A 191 -7.28 -2.61 -8.07
CA ALA A 191 -6.28 -2.80 -7.04
C ALA A 191 -6.42 -1.77 -5.91
N ALA A 192 -6.11 -2.20 -4.69
CA ALA A 192 -5.87 -1.29 -3.58
C ALA A 192 -4.44 -0.78 -3.67
N ILE A 193 -4.26 0.52 -3.88
CA ILE A 193 -2.94 1.16 -3.91
C ILE A 193 -2.81 2.02 -2.66
N VAL A 194 -1.79 1.73 -1.84
CA VAL A 194 -1.57 2.37 -0.55
C VAL A 194 -0.09 2.70 -0.36
N GLY A 195 0.21 3.71 0.43
CA GLY A 195 1.58 4.04 0.82
C GLY A 195 1.76 5.54 1.00
N GLY A 196 2.91 6.08 0.60
CA GLY A 196 3.18 7.51 0.77
C GLY A 196 4.64 7.91 0.57
N ILE A 197 4.90 9.19 0.78
CA ILE A 197 6.23 9.80 0.68
C ILE A 197 6.99 9.60 1.99
N CYS A 198 8.17 9.01 1.87
CA CYS A 198 9.11 8.75 2.96
C CYS A 198 10.45 9.43 2.68
N ALA A 199 11.33 9.50 3.69
CA ALA A 199 12.65 10.14 3.54
C ALA A 199 13.58 9.26 2.68
N SER A 200 13.56 7.96 2.91
CA SER A 200 14.29 6.95 2.14
C SER A 200 13.67 5.57 2.37
N GLY A 201 14.21 4.52 1.76
CA GLY A 201 13.71 3.17 1.99
C GLY A 201 14.66 2.06 1.56
N TYR A 202 14.14 0.84 1.60
CA TYR A 202 14.83 -0.36 1.16
C TYR A 202 13.82 -1.42 0.75
N VAL A 203 14.18 -2.28 -0.21
CA VAL A 203 13.32 -3.38 -0.62
C VAL A 203 14.13 -4.58 -1.08
N SER A 204 13.65 -5.78 -0.79
CA SER A 204 14.17 -7.02 -1.34
C SER A 204 13.95 -7.07 -2.85
N LYS A 205 14.98 -7.19 -3.68
CA LYS A 205 14.88 -7.43 -5.12
C LYS A 205 15.04 -8.90 -5.45
N ALA A 206 14.29 -9.39 -6.44
CA ALA A 206 14.49 -10.75 -6.95
C ALA A 206 15.90 -10.89 -7.55
N VAL A 207 16.55 -12.02 -7.29
CA VAL A 207 17.91 -12.26 -7.81
C VAL A 207 17.85 -12.64 -9.28
N ASN A 208 18.29 -11.76 -10.16
CA ASN A 208 18.51 -12.09 -11.56
C ASN A 208 19.91 -12.70 -11.75
N LEU A 209 19.99 -14.04 -11.70
CA LEU A 209 21.25 -14.76 -11.90
C LEU A 209 21.83 -14.58 -13.31
N GLN A 210 21.04 -14.15 -14.30
CA GLN A 210 21.54 -13.86 -15.66
C GLN A 210 22.34 -12.55 -15.70
N GLU A 211 21.99 -11.57 -14.86
CA GLU A 211 22.69 -10.29 -14.76
C GLU A 211 23.91 -10.36 -13.84
N MET A 212 23.90 -11.28 -12.86
CA MET A 212 24.97 -11.44 -11.87
C MET A 212 25.82 -12.69 -12.13
N ASP A 213 26.49 -12.75 -13.27
CA ASP A 213 27.43 -13.84 -13.55
C ASP A 213 28.73 -13.74 -12.72
N ARG A 214 29.49 -14.84 -12.70
CA ARG A 214 30.77 -14.91 -11.99
C ARG A 214 31.79 -13.91 -12.54
N GLY A 215 31.74 -13.57 -13.84
CA GLY A 215 32.63 -12.59 -14.45
C GLY A 215 32.41 -11.19 -13.89
N MET A 216 31.15 -10.79 -13.74
CA MET A 216 30.75 -9.51 -13.17
C MET A 216 31.14 -9.43 -11.70
N LEU A 217 30.91 -10.49 -10.90
CA LEU A 217 31.38 -10.55 -9.52
C LEU A 217 32.92 -10.48 -9.43
N SER A 218 33.63 -11.21 -10.30
CA SER A 218 35.09 -11.16 -10.40
C SER A 218 35.63 -9.78 -10.78
N SER A 219 34.83 -8.92 -11.42
CA SER A 219 35.22 -7.53 -11.69
C SER A 219 35.13 -6.62 -10.46
N LYS A 220 34.27 -6.95 -9.48
CA LYS A 220 34.06 -6.11 -8.28
C LYS A 220 35.28 -6.10 -7.37
N ARG A 221 35.46 -5.01 -6.61
CA ARG A 221 36.53 -4.91 -5.60
C ARG A 221 36.27 -5.88 -4.45
N VAL A 222 37.32 -6.42 -3.82
CA VAL A 222 37.20 -7.36 -2.67
C VAL A 222 36.34 -6.77 -1.55
N ALA A 223 36.49 -5.48 -1.24
CA ALA A 223 35.67 -4.81 -0.23
C ALA A 223 34.16 -4.86 -0.55
N VAL A 224 33.80 -4.69 -1.82
CA VAL A 224 32.40 -4.78 -2.28
C VAL A 224 31.89 -6.22 -2.18
N LEU A 225 32.70 -7.20 -2.56
CA LEU A 225 32.33 -8.62 -2.44
C LEU A 225 32.17 -9.05 -0.97
N LYS A 226 33.00 -8.55 -0.05
CA LYS A 226 32.85 -8.79 1.38
C LYS A 226 31.55 -8.20 1.90
N GLN A 227 31.21 -6.98 1.49
CA GLN A 227 29.94 -6.36 1.85
C GLN A 227 28.75 -7.15 1.28
N MET A 228 28.80 -7.55 0.01
CA MET A 228 27.77 -8.38 -0.63
C MET A 228 27.60 -9.70 0.12
N TYR A 229 28.69 -10.39 0.46
CA TYR A 229 28.65 -11.64 1.21
C TYR A 229 27.92 -11.45 2.56
N VAL A 230 28.25 -10.40 3.32
CA VAL A 230 27.56 -10.10 4.60
C VAL A 230 26.10 -9.74 4.39
N ASN A 231 25.77 -8.91 3.41
CA ASN A 231 24.39 -8.50 3.11
C ASN A 231 23.53 -9.70 2.66
N LEU A 232 24.16 -10.66 1.99
CA LEU A 232 23.59 -11.98 1.68
C LEU A 232 23.64 -12.94 2.88
N GLY A 233 23.75 -12.43 4.10
CA GLY A 233 23.74 -13.19 5.35
C GLY A 233 24.91 -14.17 5.53
N GLY A 234 25.99 -13.99 4.77
CA GLY A 234 27.21 -14.78 4.92
C GLY A 234 27.87 -14.56 6.27
N ASN A 235 28.48 -15.62 6.82
CA ASN A 235 29.10 -15.58 8.14
C ASN A 235 30.38 -14.75 8.14
N LYS A 236 30.41 -13.63 8.89
CA LYS A 236 31.58 -12.74 9.01
C LYS A 236 32.87 -13.47 9.40
N SER A 237 32.80 -14.60 10.12
CA SER A 237 33.99 -15.40 10.47
C SER A 237 34.64 -16.06 9.26
N VAL A 238 33.88 -16.39 8.21
CA VAL A 238 34.43 -16.93 6.95
C VAL A 238 35.27 -15.88 6.23
N LEU A 239 34.92 -14.59 6.36
CA LEU A 239 35.67 -13.52 5.70
C LEU A 239 37.09 -13.29 6.26
N THR A 240 37.40 -13.85 7.44
CA THR A 240 38.74 -13.79 8.03
C THR A 240 39.64 -14.90 7.49
N THR A 241 39.06 -16.01 7.01
CA THR A 241 39.80 -17.15 6.45
C THR A 241 39.96 -17.05 4.93
N VAL A 242 39.09 -16.29 4.24
CA VAL A 242 39.15 -16.11 2.79
C VAL A 242 40.26 -15.13 2.40
N THR A 243 41.33 -15.67 1.83
CA THR A 243 42.50 -14.92 1.32
C THR A 243 42.40 -14.65 -0.19
N GLU A 244 41.80 -15.57 -0.95
CA GLU A 244 41.67 -15.46 -2.40
C GLU A 244 40.36 -14.79 -2.82
N LYS A 245 40.44 -13.83 -3.73
CA LYS A 245 39.27 -13.14 -4.28
C LYS A 245 38.30 -14.11 -4.96
N GLN A 246 38.81 -15.13 -5.66
CA GLN A 246 37.97 -16.07 -6.41
C GLN A 246 37.09 -16.90 -5.46
N THR A 247 37.63 -17.36 -4.33
CA THR A 247 36.85 -18.04 -3.29
C THR A 247 35.71 -17.16 -2.77
N LEU A 248 35.96 -15.86 -2.59
CA LEU A 248 34.91 -14.92 -2.18
C LEU A 248 33.83 -14.73 -3.25
N VAL A 249 34.21 -14.68 -4.54
CA VAL A 249 33.27 -14.64 -5.66
C VAL A 249 32.38 -15.87 -5.65
N ASP A 250 32.98 -17.05 -5.45
CA ASP A 250 32.25 -18.32 -5.45
C ASP A 250 31.26 -18.38 -4.29
N TYR A 251 31.66 -17.97 -3.08
CA TYR A 251 30.75 -17.87 -1.93
C TYR A 251 29.60 -16.86 -2.14
N VAL A 252 29.88 -15.70 -2.72
CA VAL A 252 28.83 -14.72 -3.05
C VAL A 252 27.87 -15.32 -4.09
N TYR A 253 28.39 -16.00 -5.10
CA TYR A 253 27.59 -16.63 -6.15
C TYR A 253 26.71 -17.75 -5.61
N GLU A 254 27.25 -18.61 -4.73
CA GLU A 254 26.48 -19.66 -4.05
C GLU A 254 25.35 -19.09 -3.19
N LEU A 255 25.61 -17.99 -2.46
CA LEU A 255 24.57 -17.30 -1.70
C LEU A 255 23.52 -16.65 -2.61
N LEU A 256 23.91 -16.10 -3.77
CA LEU A 256 22.95 -15.57 -4.75
C LEU A 256 22.07 -16.70 -5.33
N GLN A 257 22.62 -17.89 -5.53
CA GLN A 257 21.85 -19.04 -6.03
C GLN A 257 20.87 -19.60 -5.01
N SER A 258 21.18 -19.50 -3.71
CA SER A 258 20.33 -20.01 -2.64
C SER A 258 19.27 -19.00 -2.16
N ARG A 259 19.36 -17.75 -2.61
CA ARG A 259 18.47 -16.67 -2.17
C ARG A 259 17.60 -16.20 -3.33
N PRO A 260 16.27 -16.24 -3.19
CA PRO A 260 15.38 -15.66 -4.20
C PRO A 260 15.41 -14.13 -4.18
N TYR A 261 15.81 -13.51 -3.05
CA TYR A 261 15.87 -12.06 -2.91
C TYR A 261 17.18 -11.53 -2.31
N VAL A 262 17.60 -10.35 -2.75
CA VAL A 262 18.67 -9.53 -2.14
C VAL A 262 18.09 -8.20 -1.70
N LEU A 263 18.35 -7.77 -0.48
CA LEU A 263 17.94 -6.45 -0.03
C LEU A 263 18.73 -5.34 -0.74
N GLU A 264 18.02 -4.41 -1.37
CA GLU A 264 18.58 -3.16 -1.87
C GLU A 264 18.42 -2.07 -0.82
N PRO A 265 19.52 -1.63 -0.17
CA PRO A 265 19.47 -0.64 0.89
C PRO A 265 19.52 0.80 0.34
N HIS A 266 19.11 1.77 1.16
CA HIS A 266 19.31 3.21 0.95
C HIS A 266 18.77 3.76 -0.38
N LEU A 267 17.50 3.48 -0.66
CA LEU A 267 16.77 4.14 -1.74
C LEU A 267 16.49 5.58 -1.35
N GLU A 268 17.16 6.54 -2.01
CA GLU A 268 17.00 7.98 -1.75
C GLU A 268 16.20 8.69 -2.86
N ASP A 269 16.25 8.21 -4.11
CA ASP A 269 15.62 8.83 -5.28
C ASP A 269 14.82 7.80 -6.10
N ALA A 270 13.76 7.25 -5.52
CA ALA A 270 13.04 6.12 -6.12
C ALA A 270 11.55 6.08 -5.80
N VAL A 271 10.81 5.40 -6.69
CA VAL A 271 9.51 4.80 -6.40
C VAL A 271 9.72 3.31 -6.19
N PHE A 272 9.32 2.79 -5.04
CA PHE A 272 9.59 1.39 -4.67
C PHE A 272 8.43 0.81 -3.87
N GLY A 273 8.38 -0.52 -3.77
CA GLY A 273 7.24 -1.16 -3.15
C GLY A 273 7.12 -2.65 -3.37
N VAL A 274 5.92 -3.17 -3.09
CA VAL A 274 5.52 -4.55 -3.40
C VAL A 274 4.15 -4.57 -4.07
N ALA A 275 4.03 -5.39 -5.12
CA ALA A 275 2.78 -5.78 -5.74
C ALA A 275 2.37 -7.16 -5.20
N LEU A 276 1.13 -7.28 -4.76
CA LEU A 276 0.60 -8.49 -4.14
C LEU A 276 -0.57 -9.03 -4.97
N GLY A 277 -0.48 -10.29 -5.37
CA GLY A 277 -1.48 -10.98 -6.19
C GLY A 277 -1.94 -12.28 -5.55
N GLY A 278 -3.02 -12.86 -6.09
CA GLY A 278 -3.63 -14.07 -5.53
C GLY A 278 -4.56 -13.78 -4.36
N ASN A 279 -4.61 -14.65 -3.35
CA ASN A 279 -5.50 -14.50 -2.19
C ASN A 279 -4.88 -13.59 -1.11
N VAL A 280 -4.78 -12.30 -1.40
CA VAL A 280 -4.13 -11.33 -0.51
C VAL A 280 -5.19 -10.63 0.35
N PRO A 281 -5.09 -10.73 1.69
CA PRO A 281 -6.14 -10.28 2.60
C PRO A 281 -6.14 -8.76 2.83
N ILE A 282 -5.86 -7.89 1.86
CA ILE A 282 -5.71 -6.45 2.14
C ILE A 282 -6.88 -5.63 1.60
N GLN A 283 -7.38 -4.74 2.46
CA GLN A 283 -8.41 -3.76 2.13
C GLN A 283 -7.97 -2.39 2.65
N SER A 284 -8.25 -1.33 1.90
CA SER A 284 -7.83 0.02 2.26
C SER A 284 -9.00 0.93 2.60
N VAL A 285 -8.73 1.87 3.51
CA VAL A 285 -9.66 2.90 3.98
C VAL A 285 -8.89 4.22 4.07
N VAL A 286 -9.54 5.33 3.75
CA VAL A 286 -8.97 6.66 3.87
C VAL A 286 -9.84 7.53 4.78
N SER A 287 -9.20 8.31 5.64
CA SER A 287 -9.84 9.37 6.41
C SER A 287 -9.16 10.71 6.11
N ARG A 288 -9.96 11.72 5.79
CA ARG A 288 -9.51 13.13 5.78
C ARG A 288 -10.20 13.89 6.91
N GLY A 289 -11.54 13.87 6.87
CA GLY A 289 -12.41 14.69 7.69
C GLY A 289 -12.30 16.17 7.30
N VAL A 290 -13.45 16.80 7.10
CA VAL A 290 -13.54 18.17 6.61
C VAL A 290 -14.84 18.77 7.14
N ARG A 291 -14.88 20.09 7.34
CA ARG A 291 -16.09 20.80 7.74
C ARG A 291 -16.80 21.36 6.50
N ARG A 292 -18.07 21.01 6.32
CA ARG A 292 -18.90 21.56 5.24
C ARG A 292 -19.12 23.06 5.47
N LEU A 293 -18.85 23.86 4.45
CA LEU A 293 -19.07 25.31 4.42
C LEU A 293 -20.37 25.69 3.72
N THR A 294 -20.84 24.85 2.79
CA THR A 294 -22.16 25.01 2.19
C THR A 294 -23.23 24.82 3.28
N PRO A 295 -24.21 25.73 3.40
CA PRO A 295 -25.32 25.56 4.34
C PRO A 295 -26.09 24.25 4.08
N PRO A 296 -26.58 23.55 5.11
CA PRO A 296 -27.30 22.29 4.93
C PRO A 296 -28.57 22.38 4.06
N ASP A 297 -29.21 23.55 4.07
CA ASP A 297 -30.37 23.91 3.27
C ASP A 297 -30.00 24.35 1.85
N THR A 298 -28.74 24.60 1.54
CA THR A 298 -28.31 24.96 0.18
C THR A 298 -27.99 23.71 -0.63
N VAL A 299 -28.54 23.63 -1.86
CA VAL A 299 -28.21 22.57 -2.83
C VAL A 299 -27.58 23.21 -4.05
N LEU A 300 -26.24 23.28 -4.04
CA LEU A 300 -25.48 23.81 -5.15
C LEU A 300 -25.34 22.75 -6.25
N GLN A 301 -25.57 23.19 -7.49
CA GLN A 301 -25.50 22.33 -8.65
C GLN A 301 -24.72 23.00 -9.77
N ILE A 302 -23.79 22.27 -10.38
CA ILE A 302 -23.09 22.72 -11.58
C ILE A 302 -24.12 22.87 -12.69
N GLN A 303 -24.30 24.10 -13.19
CA GLN A 303 -25.17 24.39 -14.32
C GLN A 303 -24.43 24.16 -15.64
N GLU A 304 -23.20 24.66 -15.71
CA GLU A 304 -22.38 24.63 -16.91
C GLU A 304 -20.92 24.33 -16.52
N SER A 305 -20.36 23.30 -17.15
CA SER A 305 -18.96 22.94 -17.07
C SER A 305 -18.40 22.69 -18.46
N ARG A 306 -17.14 23.09 -18.67
CA ARG A 306 -16.42 22.85 -19.92
C ARG A 306 -15.17 22.03 -19.63
N LEU A 307 -14.99 20.98 -20.41
CA LEU A 307 -13.78 20.20 -20.42
C LEU A 307 -12.66 20.99 -21.12
N LEU A 308 -11.60 21.33 -20.40
CA LEU A 308 -10.38 21.91 -20.94
C LEU A 308 -9.22 20.91 -20.79
N GLY A 309 -8.26 21.00 -21.71
CA GLY A 309 -7.20 20.00 -21.87
C GLY A 309 -7.50 19.07 -23.05
N PRO A 310 -6.48 18.40 -23.61
CA PRO A 310 -6.68 17.41 -24.66
C PRO A 310 -7.68 16.35 -24.18
N ALA A 311 -8.86 16.34 -24.81
CA ALA A 311 -9.70 15.16 -24.78
C ALA A 311 -8.81 14.01 -25.24
N VAL A 312 -8.64 12.98 -24.41
CA VAL A 312 -7.96 11.76 -24.81
C VAL A 312 -8.80 11.16 -25.92
N THR A 313 -8.56 11.56 -27.17
CA THR A 313 -9.05 10.80 -28.31
C THR A 313 -8.18 9.56 -28.33
N HIS A 314 -8.74 8.45 -27.85
CA HIS A 314 -8.16 7.12 -27.95
C HIS A 314 -7.98 6.76 -29.43
N ASN A 315 -6.95 7.33 -30.07
CA ASN A 315 -6.57 6.97 -31.41
C ASN A 315 -5.47 5.90 -31.29
N TRP A 316 -5.92 4.66 -31.06
CA TRP A 316 -5.07 3.47 -30.86
C TRP A 316 -4.11 3.19 -32.03
N GLU A 317 -4.31 3.83 -33.19
CA GLU A 317 -3.56 3.59 -34.42
C GLU A 317 -2.24 4.38 -34.54
N HIS A 318 -1.99 5.40 -33.70
CA HIS A 318 -0.73 6.16 -33.74
C HIS A 318 0.07 6.05 -32.43
N ARG A 319 1.11 5.20 -32.46
CA ARG A 319 2.09 4.91 -31.39
C ARG A 319 2.98 6.10 -30.95
N GLN A 320 2.57 7.35 -31.17
CA GLN A 320 3.26 8.53 -30.66
C GLN A 320 2.29 9.34 -29.80
N MET A 321 2.25 9.02 -28.49
CA MET A 321 1.54 9.86 -27.54
C MET A 321 2.39 11.09 -27.22
N ARG A 322 1.82 12.26 -27.46
CA ARG A 322 2.32 13.52 -26.89
C ARG A 322 1.82 13.61 -25.45
N THR A 323 2.57 14.30 -24.60
CA THR A 323 2.18 14.76 -23.26
C THR A 323 0.76 15.34 -23.33
N VAL A 324 -0.22 14.56 -22.90
CA VAL A 324 -1.62 14.99 -22.86
C VAL A 324 -1.74 15.72 -21.53
N ALA A 325 -1.69 17.06 -21.55
CA ALA A 325 -2.01 17.83 -20.36
C ALA A 325 -3.33 17.30 -19.78
N PRO A 326 -3.39 17.00 -18.49
CA PRO A 326 -4.55 16.33 -17.95
C PRO A 326 -5.83 17.15 -18.15
N GLY A 327 -6.90 16.46 -18.52
CA GLY A 327 -8.20 17.09 -18.70
C GLY A 327 -8.73 17.60 -17.35
N PHE A 328 -9.33 18.79 -17.36
CA PHE A 328 -10.05 19.31 -16.20
C PHE A 328 -11.34 20.00 -16.63
N HIS A 329 -12.36 19.90 -15.79
CA HIS A 329 -13.55 20.70 -15.87
C HIS A 329 -13.29 22.09 -15.33
N VAL A 330 -13.62 23.09 -16.13
CA VAL A 330 -13.82 24.45 -15.66
C VAL A 330 -15.31 24.63 -15.44
N VAL A 331 -15.70 24.82 -14.18
CA VAL A 331 -17.09 25.09 -13.81
C VAL A 331 -17.34 26.58 -14.01
N ASP A 332 -18.20 26.89 -14.99
CA ASP A 332 -18.53 28.27 -15.36
C ASP A 332 -19.61 28.86 -14.45
N THR A 333 -20.60 28.04 -14.07
CA THR A 333 -21.71 28.51 -13.26
C THR A 333 -22.22 27.39 -12.36
N VAL A 334 -22.40 27.73 -11.09
CA VAL A 334 -23.10 26.93 -10.08
C VAL A 334 -24.44 27.62 -9.81
N VAL A 335 -25.51 26.88 -9.54
CA VAL A 335 -26.81 27.44 -9.14
C VAL A 335 -27.27 26.83 -7.83
N ASP A 336 -27.91 27.64 -6.99
CA ASP A 336 -28.65 27.11 -5.85
C ASP A 336 -30.03 26.64 -6.33
N LYS A 337 -30.32 25.35 -6.18
CA LYS A 337 -31.61 24.79 -6.58
C LYS A 337 -32.78 25.28 -5.74
N GLN A 338 -32.54 25.79 -4.54
CA GLN A 338 -33.61 26.24 -3.65
C GLN A 338 -33.94 27.73 -3.80
N ASP A 339 -32.96 28.56 -4.20
CA ASP A 339 -33.12 30.01 -4.39
C ASP A 339 -33.32 30.36 -5.87
N ASP A 340 -34.50 30.07 -6.43
CA ASP A 340 -34.93 30.41 -7.81
C ASP A 340 -33.93 30.03 -8.95
N LYS A 341 -33.03 29.06 -8.71
CA LYS A 341 -31.90 28.74 -9.60
C LYS A 341 -30.99 29.95 -9.86
N LYS A 342 -30.89 30.86 -8.89
CA LYS A 342 -30.03 32.02 -8.94
C LYS A 342 -28.57 31.57 -9.20
N PRO A 343 -27.91 32.12 -10.23
CA PRO A 343 -26.49 31.88 -10.45
C PRO A 343 -25.70 32.25 -9.21
N TRP A 344 -24.80 31.35 -8.84
CA TRP A 344 -23.85 31.48 -7.76
C TRP A 344 -22.46 31.69 -8.36
N ASP A 345 -21.86 32.83 -8.03
CA ASP A 345 -20.47 33.13 -8.35
C ASP A 345 -19.55 32.50 -7.29
N VAL A 346 -18.66 31.61 -7.74
CA VAL A 346 -17.69 30.91 -6.87
C VAL A 346 -16.81 31.93 -6.14
N MET A 347 -16.37 33.00 -6.80
CA MET A 347 -15.50 34.00 -6.17
C MET A 347 -16.23 34.77 -5.06
N SER A 348 -17.48 35.15 -5.29
CA SER A 348 -18.34 35.75 -4.26
C SER A 348 -18.53 34.82 -3.06
N PHE A 349 -18.72 33.52 -3.28
CA PHE A 349 -18.79 32.54 -2.18
C PHE A 349 -17.48 32.47 -1.39
N LEU A 350 -16.33 32.33 -2.07
CA LEU A 350 -15.03 32.26 -1.42
C LEU A 350 -14.74 33.53 -0.63
N ALA A 351 -15.05 34.71 -1.18
CA ALA A 351 -14.93 35.99 -0.48
C ALA A 351 -15.84 36.05 0.76
N ALA A 352 -17.09 35.59 0.66
CA ALA A 352 -18.01 35.56 1.79
C ALA A 352 -17.57 34.57 2.88
N ALA A 353 -17.03 33.41 2.50
CA ALA A 353 -16.43 32.45 3.43
C ALA A 353 -15.23 33.06 4.16
N GLN A 354 -14.34 33.71 3.42
CA GLN A 354 -13.17 34.39 3.99
C GLN A 354 -13.56 35.52 4.96
N GLN A 355 -14.63 36.27 4.67
CA GLN A 355 -15.17 37.30 5.58
C GLN A 355 -15.69 36.72 6.90
N ARG A 356 -16.14 35.46 6.92
CA ARG A 356 -16.51 34.74 8.15
C ARG A 356 -15.32 34.11 8.87
N GLY A 357 -14.13 34.20 8.29
CA GLY A 357 -12.93 33.53 8.79
C GLY A 357 -12.82 32.05 8.36
N ASP A 358 -13.66 31.60 7.43
CA ASP A 358 -13.53 30.27 6.83
C ASP A 358 -12.48 30.32 5.71
N SER A 359 -11.70 29.24 5.57
CA SER A 359 -10.81 29.02 4.43
C SER A 359 -11.30 27.79 3.67
N PRO A 360 -11.99 27.95 2.53
CA PRO A 360 -12.38 26.82 1.70
C PRO A 360 -11.12 26.15 1.12
N ASP A 361 -10.91 24.88 1.49
CA ASP A 361 -9.73 24.11 1.08
C ASP A 361 -10.08 23.06 0.02
N PHE A 362 -11.34 22.63 -0.03
CA PHE A 362 -11.81 21.57 -0.92
C PHE A 362 -13.15 21.90 -1.59
N CYS A 363 -13.33 21.34 -2.78
CA CYS A 363 -14.64 21.16 -3.40
C CYS A 363 -14.98 19.67 -3.40
N GLY A 364 -16.12 19.31 -2.82
CA GLY A 364 -16.68 17.97 -2.94
C GLY A 364 -17.68 17.91 -4.08
N VAL A 365 -17.55 16.92 -4.95
CA VAL A 365 -18.49 16.65 -6.04
C VAL A 365 -19.29 15.41 -5.70
N ARG A 366 -20.61 15.53 -5.61
CA ARG A 366 -21.52 14.41 -5.37
C ARG A 366 -21.73 13.64 -6.67
N ARG A 367 -21.24 12.41 -6.73
CA ARG A 367 -21.52 11.48 -7.81
C ARG A 367 -22.44 10.38 -7.31
N ARG A 368 -23.47 10.03 -8.09
CA ARG A 368 -24.26 8.82 -7.86
C ARG A 368 -23.48 7.61 -8.35
N LYS A 369 -23.01 6.79 -7.42
CA LYS A 369 -22.35 5.52 -7.71
C LYS A 369 -23.39 4.41 -7.69
N LEU A 370 -23.43 3.59 -8.74
CA LEU A 370 -24.21 2.36 -8.70
C LEU A 370 -23.53 1.35 -7.77
N VAL A 371 -24.20 0.93 -6.70
CA VAL A 371 -23.64 0.04 -5.66
C VAL A 371 -23.97 -1.41 -5.94
N SER A 372 -25.22 -1.69 -6.30
CA SER A 372 -25.68 -3.05 -6.59
C SER A 372 -26.82 -3.04 -7.59
N GLN A 373 -26.92 -4.14 -8.32
CA GLN A 373 -28.08 -4.50 -9.11
C GLN A 373 -28.74 -5.68 -8.41
N GLU A 374 -29.81 -5.43 -7.65
CA GLU A 374 -30.49 -6.49 -6.91
C GLU A 374 -31.46 -7.26 -7.82
N GLY A 375 -31.11 -8.52 -8.10
CA GLY A 375 -32.01 -9.52 -8.68
C GLY A 375 -32.39 -9.33 -10.16
N SER A 376 -33.37 -10.11 -10.61
CA SER A 376 -33.92 -10.07 -11.97
C SER A 376 -34.79 -8.83 -12.26
N THR A 377 -35.00 -7.96 -11.27
CA THR A 377 -35.93 -6.82 -11.33
C THR A 377 -35.32 -5.52 -11.83
N GLN A 378 -34.06 -5.51 -12.28
CA GLN A 378 -33.37 -4.29 -12.78
C GLN A 378 -33.42 -3.09 -11.80
N ALA A 379 -33.60 -3.33 -10.50
CA ALA A 379 -33.53 -2.25 -9.51
C ALA A 379 -32.06 -1.89 -9.28
N TYR A 380 -31.73 -0.62 -9.53
CA TYR A 380 -30.40 -0.06 -9.36
C TYR A 380 -30.33 0.70 -8.04
N VAL A 381 -29.46 0.26 -7.12
CA VAL A 381 -29.20 0.96 -5.87
C VAL A 381 -28.04 1.93 -6.09
N TYR A 382 -28.26 3.22 -5.85
CA TYR A 382 -27.24 4.26 -5.96
C TYR A 382 -26.84 4.77 -4.57
N GLU A 383 -25.54 4.96 -4.37
CA GLU A 383 -24.97 5.68 -3.22
C GLU A 383 -24.44 7.02 -3.70
N ASP A 384 -24.69 8.05 -2.90
CA ASP A 384 -24.16 9.38 -3.14
C ASP A 384 -22.81 9.52 -2.43
N VAL A 385 -21.74 9.66 -3.21
CA VAL A 385 -20.39 9.83 -2.69
C VAL A 385 -19.88 11.21 -3.06
N TYR A 386 -19.41 11.94 -2.05
CA TYR A 386 -18.73 13.22 -2.24
C TYR A 386 -17.23 12.98 -2.38
N GLU A 387 -16.76 12.99 -3.63
CA GLU A 387 -15.33 12.94 -3.95
C GLU A 387 -14.71 14.30 -3.64
N LEU A 388 -13.67 14.35 -2.78
CA LEU A 388 -13.03 15.61 -2.37
C LEU A 388 -11.85 15.96 -3.27
N TYR A 389 -11.94 17.12 -3.90
CA TYR A 389 -10.88 17.72 -4.71
C TYR A 389 -10.28 18.90 -3.96
N ALA A 390 -8.97 19.07 -4.03
CA ALA A 390 -8.36 20.30 -3.53
C ALA A 390 -8.92 21.50 -4.32
N LEU A 391 -9.18 22.61 -3.64
CA LEU A 391 -9.72 23.78 -4.29
C LEU A 391 -8.66 24.40 -5.22
N ASP A 392 -8.91 24.35 -6.52
CA ASP A 392 -8.08 24.94 -7.56
C ASP A 392 -8.91 25.89 -8.43
N LEU A 393 -8.32 27.04 -8.76
CA LEU A 393 -8.99 28.11 -9.50
C LEU A 393 -8.26 28.38 -10.80
N HIS A 394 -9.02 28.44 -11.90
CA HIS A 394 -8.53 28.91 -13.19
C HIS A 394 -9.13 30.28 -13.48
N GLY A 395 -8.41 31.34 -13.07
CA GLY A 395 -8.98 32.69 -13.04
C GLY A 395 -10.01 32.80 -11.92
N ASP A 396 -11.26 33.11 -12.28
CA ASP A 396 -12.42 33.22 -11.39
C ASP A 396 -13.27 31.93 -11.32
N LYS A 397 -12.79 30.84 -11.94
CA LYS A 397 -13.57 29.61 -12.11
C LYS A 397 -12.98 28.45 -11.35
N LEU A 398 -13.85 27.55 -10.91
CA LEU A 398 -13.46 26.32 -10.24
C LEU A 398 -12.90 25.32 -11.27
N LYS A 399 -11.70 24.82 -11.00
CA LYS A 399 -11.04 23.76 -11.77
C LYS A 399 -11.18 22.44 -11.02
N ILE A 400 -11.85 21.47 -11.64
CA ILE A 400 -12.02 20.10 -11.12
C ILE A 400 -11.36 19.16 -12.12
N PRO A 401 -10.35 18.38 -11.73
CA PRO A 401 -9.70 17.46 -12.67
C PRO A 401 -10.68 16.35 -13.10
N VAL A 402 -10.61 15.91 -14.36
CA VAL A 402 -11.48 14.84 -14.91
C VAL A 402 -11.20 13.53 -14.19
N ASN A 403 -9.93 13.27 -13.93
CA ASN A 403 -9.41 12.20 -13.10
C ASN A 403 -8.58 12.80 -11.98
N ASN A 404 -8.71 12.29 -10.75
CA ASN A 404 -8.09 12.91 -9.57
C ASN A 404 -6.56 12.92 -9.54
N SER A 405 -5.94 12.30 -10.52
CA SER A 405 -4.52 12.04 -10.52
C SER A 405 -3.66 13.24 -10.95
N ASP A 406 -4.26 14.41 -11.17
CA ASP A 406 -3.60 15.52 -11.86
C ASP A 406 -3.40 16.79 -11.02
N MET A 407 -3.69 16.74 -9.72
CA MET A 407 -3.73 17.94 -8.87
C MET A 407 -2.41 18.32 -8.19
N PHE A 408 -1.49 17.38 -7.91
CA PHE A 408 -0.44 17.64 -6.92
C PHE A 408 0.87 18.22 -7.47
N THR A 409 1.05 18.34 -8.78
CA THR A 409 2.27 18.90 -9.39
C THR A 409 2.39 20.43 -9.26
N GLN A 410 1.33 21.17 -8.92
CA GLN A 410 1.36 22.65 -8.98
C GLN A 410 1.58 23.39 -7.64
N ARG A 411 1.37 22.78 -6.46
CA ARG A 411 1.40 23.52 -5.18
C ARG A 411 2.69 23.43 -4.36
N THR A 412 3.69 22.62 -4.74
CA THR A 412 4.96 22.50 -4.00
C THR A 412 6.02 23.56 -4.35
N GLY A 413 5.69 24.59 -5.14
CA GLY A 413 6.58 25.75 -5.34
C GLY A 413 7.79 25.53 -6.24
N LEU A 414 7.84 24.44 -7.01
CA LEU A 414 8.82 24.28 -8.09
C LEU A 414 8.24 24.86 -9.40
N SER A 415 8.45 26.17 -9.57
CA SER A 415 8.02 26.95 -10.73
C SER A 415 8.74 26.51 -12.02
N MET A 416 8.00 25.95 -12.97
CA MET A 416 8.39 25.87 -14.40
C MET A 416 7.37 26.66 -15.22
N SER A 417 7.86 27.70 -15.90
CA SER A 417 7.04 28.67 -16.61
C SER A 417 7.16 28.54 -18.14
N HIS A 418 6.07 28.94 -18.82
CA HIS A 418 5.93 29.36 -20.24
C HIS A 418 5.57 28.31 -21.32
N GLY A 419 4.28 28.32 -21.69
CA GLY A 419 3.79 28.83 -22.99
C GLY A 419 3.67 27.85 -24.15
N MET A 420 2.45 27.64 -24.69
CA MET A 420 2.22 27.43 -26.13
C MET A 420 0.73 27.50 -26.53
N ALA A 421 0.53 27.90 -27.79
CA ALA A 421 -0.69 28.45 -28.39
C ALA A 421 -1.62 27.42 -29.04
N GLN A 422 -2.85 27.88 -29.30
CA GLN A 422 -3.99 27.22 -29.93
C GLN A 422 -3.70 26.62 -31.33
N VAL A 423 -4.27 25.44 -31.59
CA VAL A 423 -4.59 24.94 -32.95
C VAL A 423 -6.03 24.42 -32.95
N LEU A 424 -6.87 25.01 -33.81
CA LEU A 424 -8.21 24.52 -34.15
C LEU A 424 -8.11 23.36 -35.15
N THR A 425 -8.83 22.27 -34.91
CA THR A 425 -9.23 21.32 -35.97
C THR A 425 -10.69 20.91 -35.80
N THR A 426 -11.41 21.01 -36.91
CA THR A 426 -12.83 20.66 -37.11
C THR A 426 -12.99 19.15 -37.24
N ALA A 427 -13.94 18.57 -36.50
CA ALA A 427 -14.30 17.16 -36.57
C ALA A 427 -15.64 16.95 -37.30
N THR A 428 -15.71 15.91 -38.13
CA THR A 428 -16.94 15.25 -38.57
C THR A 428 -16.78 13.74 -38.39
N ALA A 429 -17.56 13.14 -37.48
CA ALA A 429 -18.27 11.85 -37.59
C ALA A 429 -18.64 11.30 -36.19
N ASP A 430 -19.86 10.77 -36.09
CA ASP A 430 -20.63 10.36 -34.89
C ASP A 430 -19.98 9.34 -33.93
N PRO A 431 -20.11 9.54 -32.61
CA PRO A 431 -20.10 8.47 -31.61
C PRO A 431 -21.49 8.24 -30.97
N GLN A 432 -21.88 6.97 -30.81
CA GLN A 432 -23.05 6.57 -30.03
C GLN A 432 -22.86 6.89 -28.53
N PRO A 433 -23.86 7.47 -27.82
CA PRO A 433 -23.71 7.98 -26.45
C PRO A 433 -24.07 6.88 -25.44
N HIS A 434 -23.06 6.18 -24.92
CA HIS A 434 -23.23 5.41 -23.68
C HIS A 434 -22.48 6.13 -22.55
N ASN A 435 -23.26 6.86 -21.73
CA ASN A 435 -22.93 7.48 -20.44
C ASN A 435 -21.60 8.25 -20.37
N ASN A 436 -21.68 9.56 -20.67
CA ASN A 436 -20.68 10.57 -20.32
C ASN A 436 -20.49 10.67 -18.79
N GLY A 437 -19.83 9.69 -18.17
CA GLY A 437 -19.45 9.72 -16.75
C GLY A 437 -18.52 10.89 -16.39
N ASP A 438 -18.03 11.59 -17.41
CA ASP A 438 -17.18 12.76 -17.28
C ASP A 438 -17.98 14.07 -17.28
N ASP A 439 -19.26 14.11 -17.65
CA ASP A 439 -19.99 15.39 -17.58
C ASP A 439 -20.31 15.75 -16.13
N LEU A 440 -19.83 16.92 -15.68
CA LEU A 440 -20.15 17.47 -14.37
C LEU A 440 -21.42 18.32 -14.38
N ASN A 441 -22.02 18.57 -15.54
CA ASN A 441 -23.30 19.27 -15.63
C ASN A 441 -24.33 18.53 -14.76
N GLN A 442 -25.03 19.29 -13.94
CA GLN A 442 -26.01 18.80 -12.97
C GLN A 442 -25.44 18.05 -11.76
N ALA A 443 -24.12 17.91 -11.62
CA ALA A 443 -23.52 17.37 -10.40
C ALA A 443 -23.74 18.34 -9.23
N GLN A 444 -24.04 17.80 -8.03
CA GLN A 444 -24.09 18.62 -6.83
C GLN A 444 -22.68 18.88 -6.33
N VAL A 445 -22.45 20.09 -5.85
CA VAL A 445 -21.15 20.48 -5.31
C VAL A 445 -21.30 21.01 -3.89
N ASP A 446 -20.28 20.81 -3.08
CA ASP A 446 -20.18 21.38 -1.76
C ASP A 446 -18.77 21.89 -1.53
N PHE A 447 -18.64 22.94 -0.73
CA PHE A 447 -17.33 23.47 -0.34
C PHE A 447 -17.02 23.06 1.08
N PHE A 448 -15.76 22.77 1.34
CA PHE A 448 -15.31 22.29 2.63
C PHE A 448 -14.04 23.01 3.06
N ALA A 449 -13.92 23.26 4.37
CA ALA A 449 -12.69 23.68 5.01
C ALA A 449 -12.05 22.49 5.70
N LEU A 450 -10.72 22.54 5.79
CA LEU A 450 -9.97 21.67 6.64
C LEU A 450 -10.16 22.09 8.11
N ASP A 451 -10.52 21.13 8.96
CA ASP A 451 -10.93 21.40 10.33
C ASP A 451 -10.50 20.26 11.23
N GLY A 452 -9.70 20.57 12.25
CA GLY A 452 -9.05 19.55 13.08
C GLY A 452 -10.02 18.70 13.88
N ASP A 453 -11.09 19.32 14.40
CA ASP A 453 -12.11 18.60 15.17
C ASP A 453 -12.91 17.68 14.24
N ALA A 454 -13.27 18.15 13.04
CA ALA A 454 -13.91 17.32 12.01
C ALA A 454 -12.99 16.18 11.51
N CYS A 455 -11.68 16.41 11.40
CA CYS A 455 -10.69 15.38 11.08
C CYS A 455 -10.65 14.27 12.15
N ALA A 456 -10.58 14.66 13.43
CA ALA A 456 -10.56 13.73 14.55
C ALA A 456 -11.87 12.92 14.65
N GLU A 457 -13.01 13.60 14.56
CA GLU A 457 -14.33 12.94 14.59
C GLU A 457 -14.50 11.98 13.40
N HIS A 458 -14.05 12.37 12.21
CA HIS A 458 -14.16 11.53 11.02
C HIS A 458 -13.34 10.25 11.16
N VAL A 459 -12.09 10.32 11.63
CA VAL A 459 -11.29 9.10 11.83
C VAL A 459 -11.87 8.21 12.93
N GLU A 460 -12.34 8.77 14.04
CA GLU A 460 -12.99 7.99 15.12
C GLU A 460 -14.28 7.31 14.65
N THR A 461 -15.10 8.01 13.87
CA THR A 461 -16.33 7.46 13.30
C THR A 461 -16.02 6.39 12.26
N THR A 462 -15.06 6.65 11.36
CA THR A 462 -14.61 5.68 10.36
C THR A 462 -14.10 4.41 11.02
N MET A 463 -13.24 4.51 12.05
CA MET A 463 -12.69 3.33 12.72
C MET A 463 -13.75 2.53 13.47
N ARG A 464 -14.72 3.19 14.13
CA ARG A 464 -15.87 2.51 14.77
C ARG A 464 -16.76 1.78 13.78
N GLN A 465 -17.10 2.42 12.66
CA GLN A 465 -17.89 1.81 11.59
C GLN A 465 -17.13 0.64 10.94
N LEU A 466 -15.82 0.80 10.72
CA LEU A 466 -14.96 -0.24 10.17
C LEU A 466 -14.90 -1.47 11.08
N GLN A 467 -14.72 -1.25 12.38
CA GLN A 467 -14.79 -2.31 13.38
C GLN A 467 -16.15 -3.01 13.33
N ALA A 468 -17.25 -2.25 13.26
CA ALA A 468 -18.60 -2.82 13.19
C ALA A 468 -18.78 -3.70 11.93
N GLN A 469 -18.29 -3.27 10.77
CA GLN A 469 -18.36 -4.04 9.51
C GLN A 469 -17.58 -5.35 9.60
N VAL A 470 -16.36 -5.32 10.15
CA VAL A 470 -15.57 -6.54 10.34
C VAL A 470 -16.20 -7.46 11.38
N VAL A 471 -16.66 -6.93 12.52
CA VAL A 471 -17.26 -7.75 13.60
C VAL A 471 -18.57 -8.38 13.16
N GLN A 472 -19.39 -7.68 12.38
CA GLN A 472 -20.62 -8.25 11.81
C GLN A 472 -20.32 -9.43 10.87
N ASN A 473 -19.15 -9.43 10.22
CA ASN A 473 -18.67 -10.57 9.47
C ASN A 473 -17.96 -11.56 10.40
N ASP A 474 -18.74 -12.39 11.10
CA ASP A 474 -18.24 -13.41 12.04
C ASP A 474 -17.23 -14.41 11.43
N LYS A 475 -17.04 -14.39 10.11
CA LYS A 475 -16.11 -15.24 9.37
C LYS A 475 -14.76 -14.59 9.11
N GLU A 476 -14.53 -13.33 9.46
CA GLU A 476 -13.29 -12.61 9.18
C GLU A 476 -12.58 -12.15 10.46
N ASN A 477 -11.26 -12.01 10.39
CA ASN A 477 -10.40 -11.46 11.43
C ASN A 477 -9.50 -10.38 10.83
N VAL A 478 -9.40 -9.22 11.47
CA VAL A 478 -8.32 -8.27 11.19
C VAL A 478 -7.06 -8.77 11.90
N LEU A 479 -6.05 -9.12 11.12
CA LEU A 479 -4.76 -9.62 11.56
C LEU A 479 -3.82 -8.48 11.96
N ALA A 480 -3.82 -7.39 11.19
CA ALA A 480 -2.98 -6.22 11.40
C ALA A 480 -3.49 -5.04 10.56
N ALA A 481 -2.92 -3.85 10.78
CA ALA A 481 -3.07 -2.71 9.89
C ALA A 481 -1.74 -1.98 9.65
N ILE A 482 -1.62 -1.37 8.48
CA ILE A 482 -0.63 -0.33 8.20
C ILE A 482 -1.37 1.00 8.25
N MET A 483 -0.77 2.01 8.88
CA MET A 483 -1.24 3.39 8.82
C MET A 483 -0.18 4.29 8.20
N VAL A 484 -0.54 4.97 7.12
CA VAL A 484 0.23 6.08 6.56
C VAL A 484 -0.60 7.35 6.75
N SER A 485 -0.16 8.23 7.66
CA SER A 485 -0.87 9.46 7.98
C SER A 485 -0.02 10.68 7.68
N CYS A 486 -0.64 11.81 7.36
CA CYS A 486 0.08 13.05 7.13
C CYS A 486 0.85 13.50 8.36
N ALA A 487 2.08 13.98 8.17
CA ALA A 487 2.86 14.62 9.24
C ALA A 487 2.18 15.86 9.84
N GLY A 488 1.20 16.47 9.15
CA GLY A 488 0.36 17.51 9.73
C GLY A 488 -0.65 17.00 10.78
N ARG A 489 -0.87 15.68 10.85
CA ARG A 489 -1.81 15.00 11.76
C ARG A 489 -1.14 14.35 12.97
N GLY A 490 0.19 14.39 13.04
CA GLY A 490 0.97 13.82 14.14
C GLY A 490 2.46 13.68 13.79
N PRO A 491 3.29 13.10 14.67
CA PRO A 491 2.90 12.43 15.90
C PRO A 491 2.46 13.37 17.02
N ASP A 492 2.99 14.59 17.04
CA ASP A 492 2.73 15.57 18.09
C ASP A 492 1.41 16.31 17.86
N ALA A 493 0.86 16.91 18.92
CA ALA A 493 -0.28 17.80 18.80
C ALA A 493 0.11 19.02 17.95
N GLY A 494 -0.55 19.17 16.82
CA GLY A 494 -0.30 20.22 15.85
C GLY A 494 -1.26 21.40 16.00
N TRP A 495 -1.11 22.36 15.09
CA TRP A 495 -2.02 23.50 14.97
C TRP A 495 -3.44 23.09 14.57
N LEU A 496 -3.56 21.99 13.81
CA LEU A 496 -4.83 21.49 13.31
C LEU A 496 -5.39 20.39 14.20
N LEU A 497 -4.68 19.26 14.35
CA LEU A 497 -5.07 18.21 15.31
C LEU A 497 -4.46 18.49 16.68
N ARG A 498 -5.33 18.82 17.65
CA ARG A 498 -4.92 19.13 19.04
C ARG A 498 -4.54 17.91 19.87
N ARG A 499 -4.67 16.70 19.31
CA ARG A 499 -4.40 15.43 19.97
C ARG A 499 -3.20 14.77 19.33
N GLU A 500 -2.22 14.39 20.15
CA GLU A 500 -1.10 13.56 19.73
C GLU A 500 -1.61 12.23 19.18
N MET A 501 -1.01 11.79 18.08
CA MET A 501 -1.28 10.51 17.44
C MET A 501 -2.78 10.19 17.29
N ALA A 502 -3.59 11.20 16.93
CA ALA A 502 -5.05 11.10 16.94
C ALA A 502 -5.56 9.90 16.12
N ASP A 503 -4.98 9.68 14.94
CA ASP A 503 -5.37 8.59 14.03
C ASP A 503 -5.05 7.20 14.61
N ALA A 504 -3.85 7.03 15.17
CA ALA A 504 -3.44 5.77 15.79
C ALA A 504 -4.23 5.49 17.08
N ASN A 505 -4.54 6.53 17.86
CA ASN A 505 -5.42 6.42 19.03
C ASN A 505 -6.85 6.04 18.65
N ALA A 506 -7.39 6.59 17.55
CA ALA A 506 -8.70 6.21 17.02
C ALA A 506 -8.72 4.75 16.58
N PHE A 507 -7.69 4.29 15.88
CA PHE A 507 -7.54 2.88 15.50
C PHE A 507 -7.45 1.97 16.74
N SER A 508 -6.56 2.27 17.69
CA SER A 508 -6.37 1.51 18.93
C SER A 508 -7.67 1.42 19.74
N SER A 509 -8.41 2.52 19.82
CA SER A 509 -9.69 2.57 20.55
C SER A 509 -10.75 1.67 19.90
N ALA A 510 -10.77 1.58 18.56
CA ALA A 510 -11.71 0.74 17.84
C ALA A 510 -11.29 -0.74 17.88
N PHE A 511 -10.07 -1.10 17.49
CA PHE A 511 -9.67 -2.50 17.35
C PHE A 511 -9.08 -3.13 18.63
N GLY A 512 -8.78 -2.30 19.63
CA GLY A 512 -8.24 -2.73 20.92
C GLY A 512 -6.81 -3.28 20.82
N ALA A 513 -6.39 -3.95 21.90
CA ALA A 513 -5.01 -4.40 22.05
C ALA A 513 -4.58 -5.55 21.11
N LYS A 514 -5.53 -6.23 20.47
CA LYS A 514 -5.28 -7.47 19.73
C LYS A 514 -4.80 -7.25 18.29
N VAL A 515 -5.14 -6.10 17.70
CA VAL A 515 -4.82 -5.83 16.30
C VAL A 515 -3.65 -4.86 16.24
N PRO A 516 -2.45 -5.32 15.86
CA PRO A 516 -1.32 -4.42 15.71
C PRO A 516 -1.57 -3.42 14.57
N CYS A 517 -1.18 -2.17 14.78
CA CYS A 517 -1.09 -1.19 13.70
C CYS A 517 0.29 -0.55 13.70
N VAL A 518 0.99 -0.62 12.57
CA VAL A 518 2.32 0.00 12.41
C VAL A 518 2.29 0.97 11.24
N GLY A 519 3.28 1.84 11.15
CA GLY A 519 3.47 2.68 9.97
C GLY A 519 4.22 3.96 10.30
N PHE A 520 3.91 5.03 9.58
CA PHE A 520 4.65 6.27 9.68
C PHE A 520 3.82 7.51 9.31
N TYR A 521 4.35 8.66 9.70
CA TYR A 521 3.84 9.94 9.27
C TYR A 521 4.56 10.37 7.98
N ALA A 522 3.82 10.54 6.90
CA ALA A 522 4.31 10.78 5.54
C ALA A 522 4.26 12.27 5.16
N GLY A 523 5.08 12.62 4.16
CA GLY A 523 5.02 13.94 3.49
C GLY A 523 3.88 14.08 2.47
N GLY A 524 3.20 12.97 2.18
CA GLY A 524 2.04 12.84 1.31
C GLY A 524 1.63 11.37 1.30
N GLU A 525 0.34 11.09 1.32
CA GLU A 525 -0.19 9.74 1.44
C GLU A 525 -0.71 9.25 0.09
N ILE A 526 -0.47 7.99 -0.22
CA ILE A 526 -1.08 7.33 -1.37
C ILE A 526 -2.17 6.44 -0.83
N GLY A 527 -3.38 6.62 -1.35
CA GLY A 527 -4.52 5.83 -0.96
C GLY A 527 -5.71 6.15 -1.84
N PRO A 528 -6.83 5.40 -1.68
CA PRO A 528 -8.09 5.74 -2.31
C PRO A 528 -8.46 7.20 -2.08
N LEU A 529 -9.15 7.80 -3.05
CA LEU A 529 -9.57 9.19 -2.94
C LEU A 529 -10.41 9.43 -1.67
N ALA A 530 -9.99 10.42 -0.88
CA ALA A 530 -10.75 10.86 0.27
C ALA A 530 -12.15 11.32 -0.12
N THR A 531 -13.13 10.88 0.67
CA THR A 531 -14.52 11.31 0.51
C THR A 531 -14.91 12.22 1.67
N ALA A 532 -15.86 13.13 1.43
CA ALA A 532 -16.45 13.90 2.52
C ALA A 532 -17.22 12.94 3.45
N PRO A 533 -17.35 13.27 4.74
CA PRO A 533 -18.26 12.56 5.63
C PRO A 533 -19.65 12.56 4.98
N ALA A 534 -20.27 11.39 4.85
CA ALA A 534 -21.66 11.34 4.43
C ALA A 534 -22.49 12.06 5.50
N PRO A 535 -23.45 12.94 5.11
CA PRO A 535 -24.28 13.66 6.07
C PRO A 535 -25.08 12.72 6.99
N ASP A 536 -25.35 11.51 6.48
CA ASP A 536 -25.99 10.43 7.22
C ASP A 536 -24.94 9.33 7.43
N ALA A 537 -24.59 9.06 8.68
CA ALA A 537 -23.65 8.03 9.09
C ALA A 537 -24.25 6.62 8.85
N ASP A 538 -24.58 6.30 7.60
CA ASP A 538 -25.16 5.03 7.21
C ASP A 538 -24.19 3.91 7.60
N PRO A 539 -24.52 3.07 8.61
CA PRO A 539 -23.65 2.00 9.04
C PRO A 539 -23.46 0.92 7.96
N SER A 540 -24.34 0.89 6.93
CA SER A 540 -24.25 -0.05 5.81
C SER A 540 -23.28 0.39 4.70
N ARG A 541 -22.79 1.64 4.73
CA ARG A 541 -21.84 2.14 3.74
C ARG A 541 -20.53 1.37 3.81
N ASN A 542 -20.18 0.65 2.75
CA ASN A 542 -18.89 -0.04 2.68
C ASN A 542 -17.73 0.97 2.73
N LEU A 543 -16.93 0.92 3.79
CA LEU A 543 -15.82 1.85 3.99
C LEU A 543 -14.57 1.44 3.21
N PHE A 544 -14.48 0.18 2.78
CA PHE A 544 -13.36 -0.31 2.01
C PHE A 544 -13.40 0.21 0.58
N GLN A 545 -12.27 0.75 0.14
CA GLN A 545 -12.15 1.39 -1.16
C GLN A 545 -11.08 0.69 -2.01
N ARG A 546 -11.32 0.63 -3.32
CA ARG A 546 -10.42 0.06 -4.33
C ARG A 546 -10.44 0.95 -5.57
N GLY A 547 -9.30 1.00 -6.25
CA GLY A 547 -9.08 1.91 -7.37
C GLY A 547 -9.10 3.38 -6.94
N LYS A 548 -8.99 4.28 -7.93
CA LYS A 548 -8.97 5.74 -7.74
C LYS A 548 -8.03 6.21 -6.61
N ALA A 549 -6.89 5.54 -6.44
CA ALA A 549 -5.87 6.08 -5.57
C ALA A 549 -5.22 7.31 -6.21
N ALA A 550 -4.70 8.17 -5.35
CA ALA A 550 -4.01 9.39 -5.71
C ALA A 550 -3.02 9.72 -4.58
N LEU A 551 -1.97 10.48 -4.91
CA LEU A 551 -1.19 11.17 -3.89
C LEU A 551 -2.01 12.30 -3.30
N GLN A 552 -2.23 12.25 -2.00
CA GLN A 552 -3.10 13.16 -1.27
C GLN A 552 -2.35 13.77 -0.09
N GLY A 553 -2.79 14.97 0.31
CA GLY A 553 -2.34 15.63 1.51
C GLY A 553 -3.39 15.58 2.62
N PHE A 554 -2.90 15.63 3.85
CA PHE A 554 -3.71 15.72 5.07
C PHE A 554 -4.70 14.55 5.24
N THR A 555 -4.31 13.36 4.80
CA THR A 555 -5.11 12.13 4.97
C THR A 555 -4.46 11.17 5.95
N ALA A 556 -5.24 10.19 6.40
CA ALA A 556 -4.78 8.98 7.06
C ALA A 556 -5.30 7.80 6.24
N VAL A 557 -4.37 7.05 5.64
CA VAL A 557 -4.65 5.84 4.86
C VAL A 557 -4.34 4.63 5.71
N PHE A 558 -5.33 3.75 5.85
CA PHE A 558 -5.22 2.48 6.55
C PHE A 558 -5.27 1.35 5.54
N ALA A 559 -4.36 0.39 5.63
CA ALA A 559 -4.41 -0.88 4.91
C ALA A 559 -4.56 -2.01 5.93
N LEU A 560 -5.74 -2.63 5.98
CA LEU A 560 -6.08 -3.67 6.94
C LEU A 560 -5.85 -5.05 6.30
N PHE A 561 -5.17 -5.93 7.04
CA PHE A 561 -5.02 -7.34 6.71
C PHE A 561 -6.20 -8.11 7.30
N ILE A 562 -7.19 -8.48 6.49
CA ILE A 562 -8.42 -9.15 6.87
C ILE A 562 -8.47 -10.55 6.24
N ALA A 563 -8.37 -11.59 7.06
CA ALA A 563 -8.38 -12.97 6.60
C ALA A 563 -9.58 -13.75 7.17
N PRO A 564 -10.04 -14.81 6.49
CA PRO A 564 -11.05 -15.70 7.04
C PRO A 564 -10.60 -16.34 8.36
N LYS A 565 -11.53 -16.51 9.30
CA LYS A 565 -11.34 -17.33 10.50
C LYS A 565 -11.18 -18.79 10.07
N VAL A 566 -10.03 -19.36 10.40
CA VAL A 566 -9.78 -20.79 10.19
C VAL A 566 -10.29 -21.57 11.39
N ASP A 567 -11.19 -22.52 11.15
CA ASP A 567 -11.63 -23.48 12.15
C ASP A 567 -10.76 -24.74 12.10
N LEU A 568 -9.91 -24.91 13.11
CA LEU A 568 -9.00 -26.05 13.20
C LEU A 568 -9.65 -27.31 13.77
N ARG A 569 -10.91 -27.27 14.22
CA ARG A 569 -11.58 -28.41 14.90
C ARG A 569 -11.82 -29.62 14.00
N HIS A 570 -11.75 -29.45 12.69
CA HIS A 570 -12.10 -30.48 11.70
C HIS A 570 -10.95 -30.82 10.75
N VAL A 571 -9.70 -30.54 11.17
CA VAL A 571 -8.52 -30.82 10.36
C VAL A 571 -8.08 -32.25 10.61
N ASP A 572 -8.49 -33.17 9.74
CA ASP A 572 -8.04 -34.56 9.76
C ASP A 572 -6.70 -34.67 9.00
N ILE A 573 -5.64 -35.04 9.72
CA ILE A 573 -4.29 -35.20 9.16
C ILE A 573 -3.88 -36.66 9.35
N ASP A 574 -3.81 -37.40 8.25
CA ASP A 574 -3.26 -38.75 8.22
C ASP A 574 -1.73 -38.69 8.30
N ASP A 575 -1.21 -38.88 9.51
CA ASP A 575 0.23 -38.94 9.78
C ASP A 575 0.75 -40.37 9.91
N SER A 576 0.14 -41.31 9.17
CA SER A 576 0.66 -42.67 9.05
C SER A 576 2.11 -42.68 8.54
N PRO A 577 2.92 -43.68 8.94
CA PRO A 577 4.30 -43.80 8.49
C PRO A 577 4.46 -43.75 6.97
N GLU A 578 3.48 -44.29 6.23
CA GLU A 578 3.41 -44.27 4.78
C GLU A 578 3.27 -42.84 4.24
N HIS A 579 2.31 -42.06 4.73
CA HIS A 579 2.10 -40.67 4.28
C HIS A 579 3.24 -39.74 4.69
N VAL A 580 3.80 -39.92 5.89
CA VAL A 580 5.00 -39.19 6.32
C VAL A 580 6.16 -39.52 5.38
N SER A 581 6.38 -40.80 5.08
CA SER A 581 7.46 -41.23 4.18
C SER A 581 7.27 -40.71 2.75
N GLU A 582 6.05 -40.78 2.21
CA GLU A 582 5.71 -40.25 0.90
C GLU A 582 5.97 -38.74 0.83
N PHE A 583 5.52 -37.99 1.84
CA PHE A 583 5.76 -36.56 1.93
C PHE A 583 7.25 -36.23 1.87
N PHE A 584 8.09 -36.93 2.65
CA PHE A 584 9.53 -36.74 2.61
C PHE A 584 10.13 -37.15 1.28
N ASN A 585 9.72 -38.27 0.69
CA ASN A 585 10.22 -38.69 -0.62
C ASN A 585 9.86 -37.66 -1.71
N LYS A 586 8.67 -37.05 -1.64
CA LYS A 586 8.26 -35.95 -2.53
C LYS A 586 9.07 -34.69 -2.28
N MET A 587 9.29 -34.33 -1.01
CA MET A 587 10.10 -33.17 -0.64
C MET A 587 11.56 -33.34 -1.03
N MET A 588 12.14 -34.54 -0.90
CA MET A 588 13.50 -34.92 -1.27
C MET A 588 13.68 -35.11 -2.79
N GLY A 589 12.68 -35.67 -3.47
CA GLY A 589 12.69 -35.85 -4.93
C GLY A 589 12.62 -34.54 -5.71
N ARG A 590 12.00 -33.50 -5.13
CA ARG A 590 12.09 -32.12 -5.66
C ARG A 590 13.50 -31.51 -5.55
N GLN A 591 14.38 -32.08 -4.73
CA GLN A 591 15.71 -31.52 -4.42
C GLN A 591 16.81 -32.01 -5.36
N THR A 592 16.66 -33.22 -5.92
CA THR A 592 17.63 -33.75 -6.90
C THR A 592 17.64 -32.96 -8.22
N SER A 593 16.71 -32.01 -8.40
CA SER A 593 16.70 -31.03 -9.49
C SER A 593 17.13 -29.60 -9.09
N GLY A 594 17.50 -29.34 -7.83
CA GLY A 594 18.02 -28.03 -7.41
C GLY A 594 17.91 -27.73 -5.90
N ALA A 595 19.08 -27.55 -5.27
CA ALA A 595 19.35 -26.86 -4.00
C ALA A 595 18.49 -27.20 -2.77
N TRP A 596 19.01 -28.08 -1.89
CA TRP A 596 18.56 -28.21 -0.49
C TRP A 596 19.59 -27.77 0.55
N SER A 597 20.58 -26.96 0.20
CA SER A 597 21.52 -26.42 1.20
C SER A 597 20.91 -25.34 2.10
N ALA A 598 19.71 -24.81 1.81
CA ALA A 598 19.16 -23.65 2.54
C ALA A 598 18.06 -23.98 3.59
N LEU A 599 17.57 -25.22 3.68
CA LEU A 599 16.55 -25.62 4.68
C LEU A 599 17.12 -26.42 5.86
N GLY A 600 18.41 -26.78 5.79
CA GLY A 600 19.21 -27.22 6.94
C GLY A 600 19.74 -26.05 7.78
N ASP A 601 19.79 -24.85 7.20
CA ASP A 601 19.98 -23.60 7.92
C ASP A 601 18.62 -23.13 8.45
N ALA A 602 18.02 -23.88 9.38
CA ALA A 602 17.53 -23.14 10.53
C ALA A 602 18.76 -22.35 10.98
N PRO A 603 18.76 -21.01 11.03
CA PRO A 603 19.82 -20.36 11.77
C PRO A 603 19.86 -21.12 13.09
N CYS A 604 21.00 -21.74 13.39
CA CYS A 604 21.44 -21.74 14.76
C CYS A 604 21.40 -20.25 15.11
N LEU A 605 20.24 -19.79 15.61
CA LEU A 605 20.10 -18.51 16.25
C LEU A 605 21.00 -18.65 17.46
N ASN A 606 22.28 -18.30 17.24
CA ASN A 606 23.26 -18.18 18.31
C ASN A 606 22.86 -17.03 19.21
#